data_AF-A0A7X8IQV5-F1
#
_entry.id   AF-A0A7X8IQV5-F1
#
_cell.length_a   1.000
_cell.length_b   1.000
_cell.length_c   1.000
_cell.angle_alpha   90.00
_cell.angle_beta   90.00
_cell.angle_gamma   90.00
#
_symmetry.space_group_name_H-M   'P 1'
#
loop_
_entity.id
_entity.type
_entity.pdbx_description
1 polymer ?
#
loop_
_entity_poly.entity_id
_entity_poly.type
_entity_poly.pdbx_seq_one_letter_code
_entity_poly.pdbx_strand_id
1 'polypeptide(L)'
;VITAIKNLNEGTNLEQYFDVDEILRYLAAHTVLVNLDSYSSSMAQNYYIYEHDGKISILPWDYNLSFGGFQGGNASDTINFPIDTPVSGVSMEDRPLISKLLEVPEYKEKYHEYLNQIVDGYFNSGIFEETINALDAKINDYVKNDTTSFTTYEEYTASLPILKELGALRAQSIEGQLNGTIPSTTEGQNANKDSLISGDGINLSDLGSFMNGGGGRNRDNQGSQEDRDRPVDQNRQGEAGAQGEAGAQGEMGAQGELDAQGELDGQDESGGQARPKVRDEQEGANRFGNPEEMPDMSKMQEVMTILQESGGQISDEVREKLSALGLDDEGIDQLEEMSKNFSESGFENRDNRDNFPGPDVPGRQGGANTQGNTATENATEPAYMILTGILLLIVVIATYLLSKFKRRY
;
A
#
# COMPACT_ATOMS: atom_id res chain seq x y z
N VAL A 1 -1.11 10.81 -27.53
CA VAL A 1 -1.53 9.83 -26.50
C VAL A 1 -2.59 8.84 -26.96
N ILE A 2 -3.85 9.21 -27.25
CA ILE A 2 -4.90 8.21 -27.64
C ILE A 2 -4.47 7.34 -28.82
N THR A 3 -3.89 7.94 -29.86
CA THR A 3 -3.35 7.20 -31.02
C THR A 3 -2.24 6.23 -30.62
N ALA A 4 -1.35 6.64 -29.70
CA ALA A 4 -0.27 5.80 -29.20
C ALA A 4 -0.84 4.56 -28.49
N ILE A 5 -1.83 4.74 -27.60
CA ILE A 5 -2.46 3.64 -26.86
C ILE A 5 -3.15 2.64 -27.80
N LYS A 6 -3.82 3.11 -28.87
CA LYS A 6 -4.38 2.21 -29.88
C LYS A 6 -3.31 1.37 -30.56
N ASN A 7 -2.22 2.01 -30.98
CA ASN A 7 -1.08 1.35 -31.61
C ASN A 7 -0.41 0.35 -30.65
N LEU A 8 -0.32 0.66 -29.35
CA LEU A 8 0.15 -0.28 -28.34
C LEU A 8 -0.74 -1.52 -28.26
N ASN A 9 -2.05 -1.34 -28.08
CA ASN A 9 -3.00 -2.44 -27.96
C ASN A 9 -3.01 -3.35 -29.21
N GLU A 10 -2.77 -2.76 -30.38
CA GLU A 10 -2.69 -3.47 -31.67
C GLU A 10 -1.28 -4.02 -31.97
N GLY A 11 -0.25 -3.64 -31.19
CA GLY A 11 1.14 -4.02 -31.43
C GLY A 11 1.75 -3.41 -32.71
N THR A 12 1.28 -2.24 -33.14
CA THR A 12 1.70 -1.59 -34.40
C THR A 12 2.38 -0.25 -34.15
N ASN A 13 3.29 0.17 -35.05
CA ASN A 13 3.98 1.46 -35.02
C ASN A 13 4.56 1.87 -33.64
N LEU A 14 5.07 0.91 -32.86
CA LEU A 14 5.46 1.13 -31.46
C LEU A 14 6.54 2.21 -31.34
N GLU A 15 7.63 2.12 -32.09
CA GLU A 15 8.72 3.12 -32.06
C GLU A 15 8.33 4.52 -32.54
N GLN A 16 7.22 4.65 -33.28
CA GLN A 16 6.72 5.96 -33.69
C GLN A 16 6.13 6.70 -32.49
N TYR A 17 5.49 5.98 -31.56
CA TYR A 17 4.70 6.56 -30.49
C TYR A 17 5.26 6.32 -29.09
N PHE A 18 6.22 5.40 -28.94
CA PHE A 18 6.84 5.05 -27.68
C PHE A 18 8.35 5.14 -27.81
N ASP A 19 9.01 5.67 -26.79
CA ASP A 19 10.45 5.52 -26.62
C ASP A 19 10.73 4.11 -26.10
N VAL A 20 10.75 3.16 -27.04
CA VAL A 20 10.93 1.74 -26.72
C VAL A 20 12.23 1.50 -25.96
N ASP A 21 13.31 2.24 -26.27
CA ASP A 21 14.59 2.06 -25.57
C ASP A 21 14.48 2.40 -24.09
N GLU A 22 13.97 3.60 -23.77
CA GLU A 22 13.81 4.05 -22.39
C GLU A 22 12.84 3.16 -21.62
N ILE A 23 11.75 2.74 -22.25
CA ILE A 23 10.75 1.87 -21.63
C ILE A 23 11.34 0.50 -21.32
N LEU A 24 12.11 -0.11 -22.22
CA LEU A 24 12.73 -1.41 -21.94
C LEU A 24 13.77 -1.31 -20.81
N ARG A 25 14.52 -0.19 -20.71
CA ARG A 25 15.41 0.06 -19.56
C ARG A 25 14.63 0.21 -18.25
N TYR A 26 13.53 0.96 -18.27
CA TYR A 26 12.61 1.07 -17.15
C TYR A 26 12.10 -0.30 -16.72
N LEU A 27 11.58 -1.10 -17.66
CA LEU A 27 11.05 -2.43 -17.38
C LEU A 27 12.13 -3.37 -16.82
N ALA A 28 13.36 -3.33 -17.35
CA ALA A 28 14.47 -4.14 -16.83
C ALA A 28 14.78 -3.79 -15.37
N ALA A 29 14.95 -2.50 -15.05
CA ALA A 29 15.17 -2.07 -13.67
C ALA A 29 13.97 -2.40 -12.77
N HIS A 30 12.74 -2.21 -13.26
CA HIS A 30 11.50 -2.49 -12.53
C HIS A 30 11.38 -3.97 -12.16
N THR A 31 11.67 -4.88 -13.10
CA THR A 31 11.65 -6.33 -12.90
C THR A 31 12.77 -6.81 -11.97
N VAL A 32 13.96 -6.22 -12.06
CA VAL A 32 15.08 -6.52 -11.16
C VAL A 32 14.71 -6.20 -9.72
N LEU A 33 14.10 -5.03 -9.51
CA LEU A 33 13.76 -4.52 -8.19
C LEU A 33 12.51 -5.15 -7.59
N VAL A 34 11.70 -5.91 -8.35
CA VAL A 34 10.46 -6.55 -7.83
C VAL A 34 9.58 -5.54 -7.08
N ASN A 35 9.34 -4.37 -7.70
CA ASN A 35 8.42 -3.39 -7.15
C ASN A 35 7.00 -3.78 -7.57
N LEU A 36 6.24 -4.41 -6.68
CA LEU A 36 4.87 -4.84 -6.96
C LEU A 36 3.81 -3.83 -6.51
N ASP A 37 4.17 -2.76 -5.81
CA ASP A 37 3.23 -1.67 -5.55
C ASP A 37 3.15 -0.73 -6.76
N SER A 38 2.84 -1.29 -7.94
CA SER A 38 3.24 -0.67 -9.20
C SER A 38 2.43 -1.11 -10.41
N TYR A 39 2.92 -0.77 -11.61
CA TYR A 39 2.45 -1.29 -12.88
C TYR A 39 2.36 -2.84 -12.91
N SER A 40 3.31 -3.58 -12.33
CA SER A 40 3.39 -5.05 -12.49
C SER A 40 2.38 -5.85 -11.66
N SER A 41 1.52 -5.22 -10.87
CA SER A 41 0.48 -5.89 -10.07
C SER A 41 -0.88 -5.25 -10.26
N SER A 42 -1.92 -5.80 -9.63
CA SER A 42 -3.28 -5.25 -9.60
C SER A 42 -3.38 -3.79 -9.13
N MET A 43 -2.35 -3.24 -8.48
CA MET A 43 -2.32 -1.83 -8.08
C MET A 43 -2.25 -0.87 -9.27
N ALA A 44 -1.48 -1.22 -10.31
CA ALA A 44 -1.28 -0.45 -11.53
C ALA A 44 -0.90 1.04 -11.30
N GLN A 45 -0.09 1.32 -10.28
CA GLN A 45 0.27 2.68 -9.83
C GLN A 45 1.80 2.93 -9.82
N ASN A 46 2.24 4.05 -9.23
CA ASN A 46 3.66 4.38 -9.00
C ASN A 46 4.53 4.46 -10.28
N TYR A 47 3.97 5.06 -11.32
CA TYR A 47 4.70 5.53 -12.50
C TYR A 47 4.03 6.76 -13.10
N TYR A 48 4.79 7.54 -13.87
CA TYR A 48 4.24 8.59 -14.72
C TYR A 48 4.36 8.20 -16.18
N ILE A 49 3.30 8.48 -16.94
CA ILE A 49 3.34 8.49 -18.40
C ILE A 49 3.81 9.87 -18.83
N TYR A 50 5.00 9.93 -19.44
CA TYR A 50 5.58 11.16 -19.93
C TYR A 50 5.52 11.19 -21.45
N GLU A 51 5.04 12.29 -22.03
CA GLU A 51 4.98 12.46 -23.49
C GLU A 51 5.84 13.65 -23.91
N HIS A 52 6.72 13.42 -24.88
CA HIS A 52 7.61 14.42 -25.45
C HIS A 52 7.73 14.21 -26.96
N ASP A 53 7.48 15.26 -27.74
CA ASP A 53 7.60 15.29 -29.20
C ASP A 53 6.86 14.13 -29.93
N GLY A 54 5.70 13.76 -29.41
CA GLY A 54 4.84 12.70 -29.94
C GLY A 54 5.16 11.29 -29.45
N LYS A 55 6.19 11.12 -28.60
CA LYS A 55 6.61 9.84 -28.03
C LYS A 55 6.33 9.75 -26.55
N ILE A 56 5.83 8.59 -26.12
CA ILE A 56 5.56 8.24 -24.73
C ILE A 56 6.76 7.49 -24.15
N SER A 57 7.17 7.86 -22.95
CA SER A 57 8.09 7.13 -22.08
C SER A 57 7.48 6.95 -20.69
N ILE A 58 8.11 6.17 -19.83
CA ILE A 58 7.66 5.90 -18.46
C ILE A 58 8.72 6.38 -17.47
N LEU A 59 8.28 7.15 -16.47
CA LEU A 59 9.15 7.58 -15.38
C LEU A 59 8.78 6.80 -14.11
N PRO A 60 9.77 6.19 -13.42
CA PRO A 60 9.54 5.51 -12.15
C PRO A 60 9.15 6.52 -11.06
N TRP A 61 8.24 6.11 -10.19
CA TRP A 61 7.88 6.85 -8.98
C TRP A 61 7.74 5.87 -7.83
N ASP A 62 8.04 6.31 -6.61
CA ASP A 62 7.83 5.58 -5.34
C ASP A 62 8.26 4.10 -5.32
N TYR A 63 9.55 3.88 -5.06
CA TYR A 63 10.17 2.55 -5.06
C TYR A 63 10.51 2.07 -3.64
N ASN A 64 9.96 2.71 -2.60
CA ASN A 64 10.20 2.35 -1.20
C ASN A 64 9.77 0.91 -0.85
N LEU A 65 8.79 0.34 -1.57
CA LEU A 65 8.32 -1.04 -1.40
C LEU A 65 8.90 -2.04 -2.43
N SER A 66 10.02 -1.69 -3.03
CA SER A 66 10.79 -2.62 -3.88
C SER A 66 11.39 -3.77 -3.06
N PHE A 67 12.08 -4.68 -3.73
CA PHE A 67 12.72 -5.87 -3.18
C PHE A 67 11.73 -6.78 -2.43
N GLY A 68 10.50 -6.88 -2.94
CA GLY A 68 9.43 -7.66 -2.30
C GLY A 68 8.77 -6.99 -1.10
N GLY A 69 9.03 -5.70 -0.86
CA GLY A 69 8.45 -4.93 0.25
C GLY A 69 6.92 -4.74 0.18
N PHE A 70 6.31 -4.91 -1.00
CA PHE A 70 4.87 -4.94 -1.17
C PHE A 70 4.43 -6.27 -1.79
N GLN A 71 3.56 -7.00 -1.08
CA GLN A 71 2.95 -8.25 -1.56
C GLN A 71 3.97 -9.24 -2.19
N GLY A 72 5.24 -9.18 -1.78
CA GLY A 72 6.34 -9.92 -2.36
C GLY A 72 6.41 -11.36 -1.90
N GLY A 73 5.32 -12.12 -2.06
CA GLY A 73 5.22 -13.55 -1.77
C GLY A 73 6.06 -14.01 -0.57
N ASN A 74 6.75 -15.14 -0.74
CA ASN A 74 7.88 -15.50 0.12
C ASN A 74 9.22 -15.05 -0.50
N ALA A 75 10.32 -15.21 0.24
CA ALA A 75 11.65 -14.84 -0.23
C ALA A 75 12.05 -15.52 -1.55
N SER A 76 11.72 -16.80 -1.73
CA SER A 76 11.98 -17.53 -2.98
C SER A 76 11.22 -16.92 -4.15
N ASP A 77 9.97 -16.48 -3.96
CA ASP A 77 9.19 -15.84 -5.02
C ASP A 77 9.80 -14.49 -5.44
N THR A 78 10.28 -13.70 -4.47
CA THR A 78 10.96 -12.43 -4.73
C THR A 78 12.29 -12.65 -5.46
N ILE A 79 13.10 -13.60 -5.00
CA ILE A 79 14.38 -13.95 -5.64
C ILE A 79 14.14 -14.41 -7.08
N ASN A 80 13.16 -15.29 -7.29
CA ASN A 80 12.95 -15.94 -8.57
C ASN A 80 11.98 -15.21 -9.48
N PHE A 81 11.49 -14.02 -9.12
CA PHE A 81 10.49 -13.29 -9.88
C PHE A 81 10.74 -13.34 -11.42
N PRO A 82 9.81 -13.89 -12.22
CA PRO A 82 10.07 -14.30 -13.59
C PRO A 82 10.32 -13.12 -14.52
N ILE A 83 11.40 -13.15 -15.29
CA ILE A 83 11.80 -12.02 -16.14
C ILE A 83 10.95 -11.87 -17.41
N ASP A 84 10.35 -12.96 -17.92
CA ASP A 84 9.58 -12.98 -19.17
C ASP A 84 8.07 -12.86 -18.95
N THR A 85 7.61 -13.03 -17.72
CA THR A 85 6.24 -12.74 -17.30
C THR A 85 6.23 -11.98 -15.96
N PRO A 86 6.86 -10.79 -15.86
CA PRO A 86 7.13 -10.12 -14.59
C PRO A 86 5.90 -9.36 -14.07
N VAL A 87 4.84 -10.12 -13.79
CA VAL A 87 3.58 -9.64 -13.21
C VAL A 87 3.17 -10.50 -12.01
N SER A 88 2.41 -9.91 -11.09
CA SER A 88 1.88 -10.62 -9.90
C SER A 88 0.40 -10.31 -9.69
N GLY A 89 -0.41 -11.35 -9.44
CA GLY A 89 -1.85 -11.22 -9.22
C GLY A 89 -2.66 -10.73 -10.43
N VAL A 90 -2.04 -10.65 -11.60
CA VAL A 90 -2.66 -10.25 -12.89
C VAL A 90 -2.02 -11.06 -14.02
N SER A 91 -2.63 -11.02 -15.20
CA SER A 91 -2.08 -11.61 -16.42
C SER A 91 -1.20 -10.62 -17.20
N MET A 92 -0.43 -11.12 -18.16
CA MET A 92 0.35 -10.25 -19.05
C MET A 92 -0.57 -9.38 -19.91
N GLU A 93 -1.73 -9.90 -20.31
CA GLU A 93 -2.73 -9.20 -21.11
C GLU A 93 -3.30 -7.97 -20.38
N ASP A 94 -3.39 -8.02 -19.05
CA ASP A 94 -3.80 -6.88 -18.23
C ASP A 94 -2.75 -5.76 -18.23
N ARG A 95 -1.53 -6.05 -18.68
CA ARG A 95 -0.38 -5.13 -18.72
C ARG A 95 0.12 -4.96 -20.16
N PRO A 96 -0.63 -4.23 -21.01
CA PRO A 96 -0.37 -4.19 -22.44
C PRO A 96 0.98 -3.56 -22.82
N LEU A 97 1.54 -2.68 -21.99
CA LEU A 97 2.84 -2.06 -22.28
C LEU A 97 3.95 -3.11 -22.31
N ILE A 98 4.09 -3.89 -21.25
CA ILE A 98 5.12 -4.92 -21.19
C ILE A 98 4.78 -6.10 -22.10
N SER A 99 3.52 -6.53 -22.13
CA SER A 99 3.08 -7.66 -22.94
C SER A 99 3.36 -7.44 -24.43
N LYS A 100 2.94 -6.29 -24.98
CA LYS A 100 3.12 -5.99 -26.41
C LYS A 100 4.57 -5.72 -26.79
N LEU A 101 5.37 -5.18 -25.88
CA LEU A 101 6.80 -4.99 -26.14
C LEU A 101 7.56 -6.32 -26.14
N LEU A 102 7.29 -7.22 -25.18
CA LEU A 102 7.99 -8.51 -25.09
C LEU A 102 7.50 -9.56 -26.12
N GLU A 103 6.36 -9.33 -26.78
CA GLU A 103 5.92 -10.09 -27.96
C GLU A 103 6.87 -9.90 -29.16
N VAL A 104 7.57 -8.76 -29.25
CA VAL A 104 8.51 -8.46 -30.34
C VAL A 104 9.89 -9.06 -29.99
N PRO A 105 10.40 -10.05 -30.75
CA PRO A 105 11.64 -10.75 -30.41
C PRO A 105 12.84 -9.83 -30.21
N GLU A 106 12.99 -8.82 -31.05
CA GLU A 106 14.09 -7.85 -30.99
C GLU A 106 14.04 -6.99 -29.71
N TYR A 107 12.84 -6.66 -29.23
CA TYR A 107 12.67 -5.89 -28.00
C TYR A 107 12.90 -6.75 -26.77
N LYS A 108 12.45 -8.01 -26.82
CA LYS A 108 12.72 -8.99 -25.77
C LYS A 108 14.22 -9.26 -25.62
N GLU A 109 14.95 -9.44 -26.72
CA GLU A 109 16.41 -9.61 -26.70
C GLU A 109 17.10 -8.39 -26.08
N LYS A 110 16.66 -7.18 -26.45
CA LYS A 110 17.21 -5.93 -25.90
C LYS A 110 16.89 -5.74 -24.41
N TYR A 111 15.69 -6.14 -23.98
CA TYR A 111 15.32 -6.19 -22.56
C TYR A 111 16.21 -7.16 -21.77
N HIS A 112 16.48 -8.35 -22.32
CA HIS A 112 17.43 -9.31 -21.74
C HIS A 112 18.86 -8.76 -21.67
N GLU A 113 19.29 -8.01 -22.68
CA GLU A 113 20.57 -7.30 -22.64
C GLU A 113 20.62 -6.31 -21.47
N TYR A 114 19.55 -5.53 -21.23
CA TYR A 114 19.48 -4.60 -20.10
C TYR A 114 19.46 -5.30 -18.75
N LEU A 115 18.76 -6.43 -18.62
CA LEU A 115 18.83 -7.25 -17.41
C LEU A 115 20.26 -7.72 -17.15
N ASN A 116 20.95 -8.22 -18.18
CA ASN A 116 22.34 -8.65 -18.05
C ASN A 116 23.28 -7.49 -17.68
N GLN A 117 23.10 -6.30 -18.29
CA GLN A 117 23.88 -5.10 -17.95
C GLN A 117 23.69 -4.69 -16.49
N ILE A 118 22.47 -4.80 -15.94
CA ILE A 118 22.20 -4.52 -14.54
C ILE A 118 22.87 -5.57 -13.65
N VAL A 119 22.69 -6.86 -13.96
CA VAL A 119 23.28 -7.97 -13.19
C VAL A 119 24.81 -7.85 -13.15
N ASP A 120 25.46 -7.78 -14.31
CA ASP A 120 26.93 -7.74 -14.38
C ASP A 120 27.51 -6.40 -13.92
N GLY A 121 26.89 -5.31 -14.37
CA GLY A 121 27.41 -3.96 -14.18
C GLY A 121 27.16 -3.39 -12.79
N TYR A 122 26.09 -3.80 -12.11
CA TYR A 122 25.70 -3.22 -10.81
C TYR A 122 25.76 -4.24 -9.65
N PHE A 123 25.22 -5.44 -9.82
CA PHE A 123 25.21 -6.44 -8.75
C PHE A 123 26.54 -7.19 -8.66
N ASN A 124 26.95 -7.89 -9.72
CA ASN A 124 28.17 -8.73 -9.74
C ASN A 124 29.46 -7.90 -9.66
N SER A 125 29.42 -6.63 -10.02
CA SER A 125 30.56 -5.71 -9.89
C SER A 125 30.83 -5.26 -8.45
N GLY A 126 29.90 -5.51 -7.52
CA GLY A 126 29.95 -5.05 -6.13
C GLY A 126 29.40 -3.64 -5.91
N ILE A 127 29.01 -2.91 -6.97
CA ILE A 127 28.50 -1.53 -6.84
C ILE A 127 27.22 -1.49 -5.99
N PHE A 128 26.36 -2.50 -6.06
CA PHE A 128 25.17 -2.59 -5.22
C PHE A 128 25.50 -2.58 -3.73
N GLU A 129 26.44 -3.43 -3.29
CA GLU A 129 26.86 -3.49 -1.89
C GLU A 129 27.58 -2.21 -1.46
N GLU A 130 28.45 -1.66 -2.32
CA GLU A 130 29.12 -0.39 -2.08
C GLU A 130 28.12 0.76 -1.94
N THR A 131 27.05 0.77 -2.74
CA THR A 131 25.98 1.77 -2.67
C THR A 131 25.25 1.70 -1.33
N ILE A 132 24.89 0.49 -0.88
CA ILE A 132 24.28 0.29 0.45
C ILE A 132 25.22 0.77 1.56
N ASN A 133 26.50 0.38 1.52
CA ASN A 133 27.49 0.81 2.51
C ASN A 133 27.69 2.34 2.52
N ALA A 134 27.73 2.96 1.34
CA ALA A 134 27.89 4.39 1.20
C ALA A 134 26.67 5.18 1.71
N LEU A 135 25.46 4.62 1.55
CA LEU A 135 24.24 5.20 2.11
C LEU A 135 24.18 5.02 3.63
N ASP A 136 24.46 3.83 4.14
CA ASP A 136 24.56 3.56 5.58
C ASP A 136 25.55 4.52 6.24
N ALA A 137 26.77 4.65 5.72
CA ALA A 137 27.76 5.60 6.27
C ALA A 137 27.28 7.07 6.29
N LYS A 138 26.33 7.46 5.45
CA LYS A 138 25.76 8.82 5.43
C LYS A 138 24.62 9.00 6.42
N ILE A 139 23.80 7.98 6.64
CA ILE A 139 22.54 8.10 7.39
C ILE A 139 22.55 7.40 8.75
N ASN A 140 23.49 6.47 9.00
CA ASN A 140 23.50 5.60 10.18
C ASN A 140 23.36 6.38 11.50
N ASP A 141 24.23 7.38 11.71
CA ASP A 141 24.19 8.22 12.91
C ASP A 141 22.89 9.01 13.02
N TYR A 142 22.28 9.40 11.90
CA TYR A 142 20.97 10.07 11.92
C TYR A 142 19.85 9.10 12.30
N VAL A 143 19.82 7.89 11.71
CA VAL A 143 18.84 6.84 12.03
C VAL A 143 18.93 6.47 13.51
N LYS A 144 20.14 6.30 14.05
CA LYS A 144 20.36 5.97 15.46
C LYS A 144 19.80 7.00 16.42
N ASN A 145 19.82 8.27 16.03
CA ASN A 145 19.38 9.39 16.87
C ASN A 145 17.94 9.85 16.54
N ASP A 146 17.28 9.25 15.56
CA ASP A 146 15.93 9.62 15.14
C ASP A 146 14.87 9.01 16.07
N THR A 147 14.32 9.85 16.95
CA THR A 147 13.24 9.45 17.88
C THR A 147 11.87 9.32 17.20
N THR A 148 11.77 9.62 15.90
CA THR A 148 10.55 9.59 15.09
C THR A 148 10.53 8.50 14.02
N SER A 149 11.60 7.69 13.94
CA SER A 149 11.73 6.60 12.98
C SER A 149 10.60 5.57 13.10
N PHE A 150 10.17 5.02 11.97
CA PHE A 150 9.21 3.92 11.90
C PHE A 150 9.80 2.57 12.31
N THR A 151 11.13 2.47 12.37
CA THR A 151 11.89 1.26 12.70
C THR A 151 12.95 1.57 13.76
N THR A 152 13.32 0.57 14.55
CA THR A 152 14.42 0.66 15.51
C THR A 152 15.77 0.69 14.79
N TYR A 153 16.80 1.20 15.48
CA TYR A 153 18.16 1.19 14.95
C TYR A 153 18.67 -0.25 14.75
N GLU A 154 18.28 -1.16 15.65
CA GLU A 154 18.61 -2.58 15.59
C GLU A 154 18.03 -3.23 14.31
N GLU A 155 16.74 -3.03 14.04
CA GLU A 155 16.08 -3.51 12.81
C GLU A 155 16.74 -2.91 11.55
N TYR A 156 17.03 -1.61 11.55
CA TYR A 156 17.76 -0.96 10.46
C TYR A 156 19.10 -1.66 10.20
N THR A 157 19.94 -1.85 11.22
CA THR A 157 21.24 -2.50 11.06
C THR A 157 21.14 -3.96 10.64
N ALA A 158 20.12 -4.68 11.10
CA ALA A 158 19.85 -6.06 10.73
C ALA A 158 19.38 -6.19 9.26
N SER A 159 18.68 -5.18 8.73
CA SER A 159 18.19 -5.18 7.35
C SER A 159 19.32 -5.11 6.31
N LEU A 160 20.44 -4.45 6.62
CA LEU A 160 21.54 -4.18 5.68
C LEU A 160 22.15 -5.46 5.08
N PRO A 161 22.58 -6.48 5.86
CA PRO A 161 23.08 -7.73 5.30
C PRO A 161 22.00 -8.52 4.55
N ILE A 162 20.74 -8.49 5.01
CA ILE A 162 19.63 -9.19 4.34
C ILE A 162 19.34 -8.58 2.97
N LEU A 163 19.36 -7.26 2.84
CA LEU A 163 19.13 -6.58 1.56
C LEU A 163 20.23 -6.90 0.55
N LYS A 164 21.48 -6.96 1.00
CA LYS A 164 22.62 -7.35 0.17
C LYS A 164 22.48 -8.78 -0.33
N GLU A 165 22.19 -9.71 0.57
CA GLU A 165 22.02 -11.12 0.22
C GLU A 165 20.83 -11.33 -0.72
N LEU A 166 19.68 -10.70 -0.45
CA LEU A 166 18.52 -10.75 -1.33
C LEU A 166 18.85 -10.23 -2.73
N GLY A 167 19.55 -9.09 -2.84
CA GLY A 167 19.97 -8.54 -4.12
C GLY A 167 20.95 -9.46 -4.87
N ALA A 168 21.88 -10.10 -4.17
CA ALA A 168 22.81 -11.07 -4.75
C ALA A 168 22.09 -12.31 -5.28
N LEU A 169 21.19 -12.91 -4.48
CA LEU A 169 20.38 -14.05 -4.90
C LEU A 169 19.45 -13.70 -6.06
N ARG A 170 18.86 -12.50 -6.05
CA ARG A 170 18.04 -12.00 -7.16
C ARG A 170 18.86 -11.89 -8.45
N ALA A 171 20.08 -11.34 -8.39
CA ALA A 171 20.97 -11.26 -9.55
C ALA A 171 21.34 -12.64 -10.10
N GLN A 172 21.67 -13.60 -9.22
CA GLN A 172 21.92 -14.99 -9.60
C GLN A 172 20.70 -15.65 -10.27
N SER A 173 19.49 -15.38 -9.77
CA SER A 173 18.27 -15.91 -10.38
C SER A 173 18.06 -15.36 -11.78
N ILE A 174 18.25 -14.05 -11.97
CA ILE A 174 18.14 -13.41 -13.29
C ILE A 174 19.17 -13.98 -14.25
N GLU A 175 20.43 -14.17 -13.83
CA GLU A 175 21.46 -14.82 -14.66
C GLU A 175 21.03 -16.23 -15.08
N GLY A 176 20.52 -17.03 -14.14
CA GLY A 176 19.97 -18.36 -14.41
C GLY A 176 18.77 -18.35 -15.36
N GLN A 177 17.93 -17.32 -15.29
CA GLN A 177 16.79 -17.16 -16.20
C GLN A 177 17.23 -16.76 -17.61
N LEU A 178 18.24 -15.90 -17.74
CA LEU A 178 18.80 -15.47 -19.01
C LEU A 178 19.55 -16.61 -19.73
N ASN A 179 20.27 -17.45 -18.98
CA ASN A 179 21.04 -18.56 -19.54
C ASN A 179 20.24 -19.88 -19.67
N GLY A 180 19.01 -19.92 -19.13
CA GLY A 180 18.07 -21.04 -19.22
C GLY A 180 18.25 -22.15 -18.18
N THR A 181 19.09 -21.98 -17.15
CA THR A 181 19.16 -22.92 -16.02
C THR A 181 17.98 -22.77 -15.06
N ILE A 182 17.34 -21.61 -15.04
CA ILE A 182 16.11 -21.31 -14.29
C ILE A 182 15.03 -20.90 -15.30
N PRO A 183 13.79 -21.39 -15.19
CA PRO A 183 12.72 -20.94 -16.08
C PRO A 183 12.44 -19.44 -15.94
N SER A 184 12.29 -18.73 -17.06
CA SER A 184 12.08 -17.28 -17.10
C SER A 184 10.61 -16.84 -16.95
N THR A 185 9.66 -17.77 -16.95
CA THR A 185 8.21 -17.49 -16.88
C THR A 185 7.57 -18.10 -15.63
N THR A 186 6.46 -17.52 -15.17
CA THR A 186 5.69 -18.01 -14.02
C THR A 186 5.26 -19.47 -14.22
N GLU A 187 4.75 -19.81 -15.40
CA GLU A 187 4.37 -21.19 -15.73
C GLU A 187 5.58 -22.14 -15.69
N GLY A 188 6.71 -21.73 -16.27
CA GLY A 188 7.92 -22.53 -16.28
C GLY A 188 8.48 -22.78 -14.88
N GLN A 189 8.45 -21.77 -14.01
CA GLN A 189 8.90 -21.88 -12.62
C GLN A 189 7.96 -22.76 -11.79
N ASN A 190 6.65 -22.65 -12.00
CA ASN A 190 5.66 -23.52 -11.36
C ASN A 190 5.85 -24.99 -11.74
N ALA A 191 6.24 -25.26 -12.99
CA ALA A 191 6.53 -26.61 -13.47
C ALA A 191 7.88 -27.17 -12.97
N ASN A 192 8.86 -26.30 -12.65
CA ASN A 192 10.23 -26.72 -12.33
C ASN A 192 10.77 -26.06 -11.05
N LYS A 193 10.04 -26.19 -9.94
CA LYS A 193 10.40 -25.57 -8.65
C LYS A 193 11.78 -25.95 -8.12
N ASP A 194 12.26 -27.16 -8.44
CA ASP A 194 13.57 -27.66 -8.00
C ASP A 194 14.76 -26.90 -8.62
N SER A 195 14.53 -26.13 -9.69
CA SER A 195 15.55 -25.30 -10.32
C SER A 195 15.67 -23.90 -9.70
N LEU A 196 14.71 -23.51 -8.86
CA LEU A 196 14.66 -22.17 -8.27
C LEU A 196 15.70 -22.03 -7.16
N ILE A 197 16.21 -20.80 -7.01
CA ILE A 197 17.11 -20.47 -5.90
C ILE A 197 16.29 -20.45 -4.61
N SER A 198 16.73 -21.19 -3.58
CA SER A 198 16.07 -21.19 -2.28
C SER A 198 16.15 -19.80 -1.62
N GLY A 199 15.05 -19.37 -1.01
CA GLY A 199 15.00 -18.20 -0.13
C GLY A 199 15.35 -18.48 1.32
N ASP A 200 15.79 -19.70 1.65
CA ASP A 200 16.15 -20.06 3.02
C ASP A 200 17.23 -19.12 3.57
N GLY A 201 16.96 -18.55 4.75
CA GLY A 201 17.85 -17.56 5.38
C GLY A 201 17.53 -16.11 5.04
N ILE A 202 16.60 -15.86 4.12
CA ILE A 202 16.02 -14.53 3.88
C ILE A 202 14.65 -14.46 4.53
N ASN A 203 14.54 -13.61 5.54
CA ASN A 203 13.26 -13.21 6.11
C ASN A 203 12.91 -11.81 5.60
N LEU A 204 11.95 -11.71 4.67
CA LEU A 204 11.56 -10.43 4.07
C LEU A 204 11.05 -9.42 5.11
N SER A 205 10.52 -9.88 6.25
CA SER A 205 10.08 -8.96 7.31
C SER A 205 11.23 -8.18 7.97
N ASP A 206 12.47 -8.68 7.87
CA ASP A 206 13.68 -7.99 8.37
C ASP A 206 14.09 -6.81 7.47
N LEU A 207 13.50 -6.68 6.28
CA LEU A 207 13.68 -5.54 5.37
C LEU A 207 12.70 -4.38 5.67
N GLY A 208 11.88 -4.53 6.72
CA GLY A 208 10.82 -3.60 7.09
C GLY A 208 9.47 -3.99 6.48
N SER A 209 8.39 -3.74 7.22
CA SER A 209 7.02 -4.00 6.77
C SER A 209 6.19 -2.72 6.88
N PHE A 210 5.76 -2.18 5.73
CA PHE A 210 4.83 -1.04 5.71
C PHE A 210 3.37 -1.46 5.91
N MET A 211 3.04 -2.75 5.71
CA MET A 211 1.65 -3.24 5.79
C MET A 211 1.27 -3.82 7.15
N ASN A 212 2.21 -4.09 8.05
CA ASN A 212 1.85 -4.42 9.43
C ASN A 212 1.77 -3.12 10.26
N GLY A 213 0.71 -2.35 10.02
CA GLY A 213 0.32 -1.15 10.76
C GLY A 213 -0.06 -1.45 12.22
N GLY A 214 0.86 -2.03 12.98
CA GLY A 214 0.77 -2.26 14.41
C GLY A 214 2.06 -1.77 15.04
N GLY A 215 2.04 -0.52 15.52
CA GLY A 215 3.21 0.14 16.10
C GLY A 215 3.95 -0.75 17.09
N GLY A 216 5.24 -0.95 16.83
CA GLY A 216 6.22 -1.45 17.79
C GLY A 216 6.44 -0.45 18.92
N ARG A 217 5.40 -0.18 19.72
CA ARG A 217 5.50 0.37 21.06
C ARG A 217 5.01 -0.68 22.04
N ASN A 218 5.89 -1.63 22.33
CA ASN A 218 5.99 -2.42 23.57
C ASN A 218 6.53 -3.81 23.25
N ARG A 219 7.84 -3.90 23.06
CA ARG A 219 8.56 -5.15 23.31
C ARG A 219 9.74 -4.98 24.27
N ASP A 220 9.68 -3.98 25.16
CA ASP A 220 10.57 -3.90 26.31
C ASP A 220 9.76 -3.63 27.58
N ASN A 221 9.10 -4.67 28.08
CA ASN A 221 8.84 -4.79 29.52
C ASN A 221 8.84 -6.27 29.93
N GLN A 222 9.96 -6.95 29.66
CA GLN A 222 10.35 -8.13 30.41
C GLN A 222 11.49 -7.71 31.35
N GLY A 223 11.12 -7.36 32.57
CA GLY A 223 12.07 -7.06 33.63
C GLY A 223 11.39 -7.08 34.99
N SER A 224 11.73 -8.10 35.79
CA SER A 224 11.55 -8.17 37.25
C SER A 224 10.11 -8.29 37.81
N GLN A 225 9.55 -9.50 37.72
CA GLN A 225 8.77 -10.05 38.83
C GLN A 225 9.73 -10.78 39.78
N GLU A 226 10.26 -10.08 40.77
CA GLU A 226 10.82 -10.70 41.97
C GLU A 226 10.35 -9.96 43.23
N ASP A 227 9.71 -10.74 44.10
CA ASP A 227 9.55 -10.63 45.55
C ASP A 227 9.17 -9.28 46.17
N ARG A 228 7.86 -9.15 46.45
CA ARG A 228 7.35 -8.30 47.53
C ARG A 228 7.05 -9.16 48.75
N ASP A 229 7.97 -9.16 49.72
CA ASP A 229 7.62 -9.53 51.09
C ASP A 229 8.43 -8.72 52.14
N ARG A 230 7.74 -7.73 52.74
CA ARG A 230 7.92 -7.09 54.07
C ARG A 230 9.04 -6.03 54.28
N PRO A 231 8.95 -5.20 55.34
CA PRO A 231 7.91 -4.21 55.64
C PRO A 231 8.49 -2.80 55.91
N VAL A 232 7.58 -1.83 55.97
CA VAL A 232 7.77 -0.40 56.29
C VAL A 232 8.53 -0.17 57.60
N ASP A 233 9.52 0.72 57.58
CA ASP A 233 9.96 1.46 58.77
C ASP A 233 10.04 2.97 58.48
N GLN A 234 9.36 3.73 59.33
CA GLN A 234 9.34 5.18 59.41
C GLN A 234 10.09 5.58 60.67
N ASN A 235 11.25 6.26 60.56
CA ASN A 235 11.51 7.54 61.24
C ASN A 235 12.99 7.99 61.25
N ARG A 236 13.11 9.31 61.00
CA ARG A 236 13.95 10.31 61.69
C ARG A 236 15.44 10.51 61.36
N GLN A 237 15.65 11.71 60.79
CA GLN A 237 16.44 12.85 61.29
C GLN A 237 17.97 12.75 61.33
N GLY A 238 18.58 13.55 60.44
CA GLY A 238 19.42 14.70 60.82
C GLY A 238 20.91 14.44 61.07
N GLU A 239 21.79 15.00 60.24
CA GLU A 239 22.63 16.16 60.58
C GLU A 239 23.59 16.55 59.43
N ALA A 240 24.01 17.81 59.50
CA ALA A 240 24.77 18.56 58.51
C ALA A 240 26.29 18.31 58.56
N GLY A 241 26.97 18.62 57.46
CA GLY A 241 28.43 18.78 57.39
C GLY A 241 28.84 19.43 56.06
N ALA A 242 29.60 20.52 56.13
CA ALA A 242 29.74 21.53 55.09
C ALA A 242 31.06 21.47 54.28
N GLN A 243 31.08 22.28 53.21
CA GLN A 243 32.18 23.08 52.62
C GLN A 243 32.97 22.62 51.38
N GLY A 244 33.06 23.56 50.42
CA GLY A 244 34.07 23.74 49.34
C GLY A 244 33.46 23.88 47.94
N GLU A 245 32.96 25.05 47.47
CA GLU A 245 33.64 26.11 46.66
C GLU A 245 34.49 25.58 45.47
N ALA A 246 34.48 26.11 44.23
CA ALA A 246 33.87 27.28 43.58
C ALA A 246 34.08 27.22 42.04
N GLY A 247 33.34 28.05 41.26
CA GLY A 247 33.64 28.47 39.87
C GLY A 247 32.38 28.47 38.96
N ALA A 248 31.57 29.55 38.87
CA ALA A 248 31.72 30.74 38.00
C ALA A 248 31.66 30.37 36.50
N GLN A 249 30.82 30.90 35.57
CA GLN A 249 30.01 32.11 35.31
C GLN A 249 28.92 31.66 34.29
N GLY A 250 27.79 32.28 33.99
CA GLY A 250 27.20 33.59 34.22
C GLY A 250 26.12 33.76 33.13
N GLU A 251 24.86 33.94 33.52
CA GLU A 251 23.72 34.14 32.62
C GLU A 251 22.89 35.34 33.08
N MET A 252 22.32 36.03 32.08
CA MET A 252 21.19 36.98 32.10
C MET A 252 21.34 38.43 32.57
N GLY A 253 21.01 39.34 31.64
CA GLY A 253 20.08 40.46 31.86
C GLY A 253 18.95 40.32 30.83
N ALA A 254 17.69 40.18 31.26
CA ALA A 254 16.71 41.24 31.55
C ALA A 254 16.09 41.84 30.27
N GLN A 255 14.80 42.13 30.13
CA GLN A 255 13.60 42.11 31.00
C GLN A 255 12.41 42.46 30.08
N GLY A 256 11.19 42.07 30.47
CA GLY A 256 9.97 42.54 29.81
C GLY A 256 8.70 41.84 30.33
N GLU A 257 8.38 42.04 31.61
CA GLU A 257 7.06 41.74 32.19
C GLU A 257 6.01 42.76 31.76
N LEU A 258 4.75 42.32 31.65
CA LEU A 258 3.57 43.07 32.08
C LEU A 258 2.51 42.09 32.61
N ASP A 259 2.14 42.31 33.87
CA ASP A 259 1.18 41.59 34.71
C ASP A 259 -0.30 41.92 34.42
N ALA A 260 -1.19 41.01 34.84
CA ALA A 260 -2.29 41.21 35.81
C ALA A 260 -3.40 40.15 35.58
N GLN A 261 -3.50 39.11 36.40
CA GLN A 261 -4.24 38.98 37.67
C GLN A 261 -5.77 38.81 37.56
N GLY A 262 -6.27 37.76 38.22
CA GLY A 262 -7.69 37.52 38.52
C GLY A 262 -7.92 36.15 39.17
N GLU A 263 -8.09 36.13 40.49
CA GLU A 263 -8.16 34.99 41.43
C GLU A 263 -9.45 34.12 41.39
N LEU A 264 -9.25 32.85 41.79
CA LEU A 264 -9.99 31.97 42.73
C LEU A 264 -11.53 31.98 42.83
N ASP A 265 -12.13 30.78 42.74
CA ASP A 265 -12.90 30.19 43.85
C ASP A 265 -13.17 28.69 43.64
N GLY A 266 -13.09 27.91 44.73
CA GLY A 266 -13.37 26.48 44.75
C GLY A 266 -14.75 26.14 45.31
N GLN A 267 -15.19 24.90 45.09
CA GLN A 267 -16.09 24.17 46.00
C GLN A 267 -16.12 22.67 45.65
N ASP A 268 -15.75 21.87 46.65
CA ASP A 268 -16.10 20.45 46.79
C ASP A 268 -17.63 20.29 46.89
N GLU A 269 -18.18 19.16 46.43
CA GLU A 269 -18.99 18.32 47.32
C GLU A 269 -19.23 16.88 46.79
N SER A 270 -19.38 16.02 47.77
CA SER A 270 -19.37 14.55 47.81
C SER A 270 -20.55 13.82 47.17
N GLY A 271 -20.35 12.53 46.88
CA GLY A 271 -21.46 11.58 46.78
C GLY A 271 -21.00 10.15 46.49
N GLY A 272 -20.68 9.37 47.52
CA GLY A 272 -20.44 7.93 47.38
C GLY A 272 -21.72 7.12 47.42
N GLN A 273 -21.81 6.03 46.65
CA GLN A 273 -22.48 4.80 47.09
C GLN A 273 -22.23 3.57 46.18
N ALA A 274 -21.91 2.48 46.87
CA ALA A 274 -22.33 1.09 46.66
C ALA A 274 -21.99 0.35 45.34
N ARG A 275 -21.17 -0.70 45.53
CA ARG A 275 -21.11 -1.89 44.67
C ARG A 275 -22.43 -2.68 44.72
N PRO A 276 -22.81 -3.35 43.62
CA PRO A 276 -23.44 -4.67 43.69
C PRO A 276 -22.55 -5.74 43.02
N LYS A 277 -22.26 -6.79 43.80
CA LYS A 277 -22.07 -8.19 43.36
C LYS A 277 -23.48 -8.80 43.35
N VAL A 278 -23.99 -9.68 42.48
CA VAL A 278 -23.54 -10.59 41.40
C VAL A 278 -24.82 -10.96 40.65
N ARG A 279 -24.77 -11.18 39.32
CA ARG A 279 -25.58 -12.21 38.68
C ARG A 279 -24.89 -12.69 37.40
N ASP A 280 -24.82 -14.00 37.27
CA ASP A 280 -24.11 -14.76 36.25
C ASP A 280 -24.64 -14.51 34.84
N GLU A 281 -23.76 -14.10 33.93
CA GLU A 281 -23.86 -14.35 32.49
C GLU A 281 -22.48 -14.82 32.01
N GLN A 282 -22.31 -16.14 32.01
CA GLN A 282 -21.33 -16.80 31.14
C GLN A 282 -21.85 -16.66 29.72
N GLU A 283 -21.18 -15.88 28.87
CA GLU A 283 -21.16 -16.09 27.42
C GLU A 283 -20.16 -15.11 26.78
N GLY A 284 -19.29 -15.62 25.90
CA GLY A 284 -18.47 -14.78 25.01
C GLY A 284 -16.95 -14.82 25.20
N ALA A 285 -16.34 -15.98 25.46
CA ALA A 285 -14.89 -16.14 25.32
C ALA A 285 -14.55 -17.50 24.69
N ASN A 286 -14.73 -17.58 23.37
CA ASN A 286 -14.05 -18.44 22.39
C ASN A 286 -14.90 -18.43 21.11
N ARG A 287 -14.58 -17.55 20.16
CA ARG A 287 -15.17 -17.54 18.82
C ARG A 287 -14.12 -17.41 17.71
N PHE A 288 -12.95 -17.98 17.94
CA PHE A 288 -12.11 -18.43 16.84
C PHE A 288 -11.68 -19.85 17.17
N GLY A 289 -12.12 -20.77 16.33
CA GLY A 289 -11.78 -22.18 16.39
C GLY A 289 -10.28 -22.40 16.18
N ASN A 290 -9.94 -23.68 16.18
CA ASN A 290 -8.59 -24.24 16.12
C ASN A 290 -7.64 -23.49 15.15
N PRO A 291 -6.36 -23.22 15.51
CA PRO A 291 -5.40 -22.53 14.64
C PRO A 291 -5.05 -23.22 13.31
N GLU A 292 -5.59 -24.42 13.07
CA GLU A 292 -5.37 -25.23 11.86
C GLU A 292 -6.41 -24.98 10.75
N GLU A 293 -7.39 -24.08 10.96
CA GLU A 293 -8.42 -23.71 9.98
C GLU A 293 -8.42 -22.21 9.63
N MET A 294 -7.25 -21.57 9.58
CA MET A 294 -7.15 -20.27 8.90
C MET A 294 -7.25 -20.51 7.39
N PRO A 295 -8.13 -19.81 6.65
CA PRO A 295 -8.16 -19.91 5.20
C PRO A 295 -6.81 -19.49 4.61
N ASP A 296 -6.24 -20.37 3.80
CA ASP A 296 -5.05 -20.14 2.97
C ASP A 296 -5.10 -18.73 2.33
N MET A 297 -4.01 -17.95 2.44
CA MET A 297 -3.90 -16.61 1.86
C MET A 297 -4.24 -16.59 0.36
N SER A 298 -3.97 -17.69 -0.34
CA SER A 298 -4.35 -17.89 -1.75
C SER A 298 -5.88 -17.92 -1.93
N LYS A 299 -6.58 -18.62 -1.04
CA LYS A 299 -8.05 -18.70 -1.04
C LYS A 299 -8.70 -17.37 -0.65
N MET A 300 -8.10 -16.64 0.27
CA MET A 300 -8.58 -15.31 0.65
C MET A 300 -8.47 -14.31 -0.51
N GLN A 301 -7.42 -14.43 -1.34
CA GLN A 301 -7.27 -13.63 -2.55
C GLN A 301 -8.32 -13.98 -3.62
N GLU A 302 -8.64 -15.26 -3.78
CA GLU A 302 -9.72 -15.72 -4.67
C GLU A 302 -11.12 -15.26 -4.19
N VAL A 303 -11.38 -15.33 -2.88
CA VAL A 303 -12.61 -14.79 -2.26
C VAL A 303 -12.76 -13.30 -2.52
N MET A 304 -11.69 -12.52 -2.34
CA MET A 304 -11.71 -11.07 -2.59
C MET A 304 -11.89 -10.74 -4.08
N THR A 305 -11.31 -11.55 -4.98
CA THR A 305 -11.48 -11.39 -6.43
C THR A 305 -12.93 -11.63 -6.85
N ILE A 306 -13.56 -12.70 -6.34
CA ILE A 306 -14.97 -13.00 -6.60
C ILE A 306 -15.89 -11.86 -6.13
N LEU A 307 -15.63 -11.31 -4.94
CA LEU A 307 -16.39 -10.19 -4.39
C LEU A 307 -16.18 -8.89 -5.17
N GLN A 308 -14.98 -8.66 -5.71
CA GLN A 308 -14.67 -7.49 -6.52
C GLN A 308 -15.35 -7.56 -7.89
N GLU A 309 -15.35 -8.73 -8.54
CA GLU A 309 -16.04 -8.97 -9.81
C GLU A 309 -17.56 -8.85 -9.70
N SER A 310 -18.12 -9.20 -8.53
CA SER A 310 -19.56 -9.07 -8.26
C SER A 310 -19.98 -7.69 -7.76
N GLY A 311 -19.05 -6.73 -7.67
CA GLY A 311 -19.32 -5.38 -7.16
C GLY A 311 -19.76 -5.38 -5.68
N GLY A 312 -19.28 -6.34 -4.89
CA GLY A 312 -19.61 -6.50 -3.47
C GLY A 312 -20.97 -7.17 -3.19
N GLN A 313 -21.70 -7.57 -4.23
CA GLN A 313 -22.99 -8.26 -4.08
C GLN A 313 -22.78 -9.77 -4.02
N ILE A 314 -23.36 -10.42 -3.00
CA ILE A 314 -23.35 -11.88 -2.86
C ILE A 314 -24.65 -12.43 -3.46
N SER A 315 -24.63 -12.71 -4.77
CA SER A 315 -25.72 -13.42 -5.47
C SER A 315 -25.62 -14.93 -5.24
N ASP A 316 -26.65 -15.71 -5.61
CA ASP A 316 -26.64 -17.18 -5.51
C ASP A 316 -25.44 -17.80 -6.27
N GLU A 317 -25.04 -17.20 -7.40
CA GLU A 317 -23.87 -17.62 -8.19
C GLU A 317 -22.56 -17.32 -7.45
N VAL A 318 -22.47 -16.19 -6.75
CA VAL A 318 -21.30 -15.82 -5.94
C VAL A 318 -21.20 -16.72 -4.72
N ARG A 319 -22.33 -17.04 -4.07
CA ARG A 319 -22.38 -17.98 -2.95
C ARG A 319 -21.88 -19.36 -3.36
N GLU A 320 -22.28 -19.87 -4.52
CA GLU A 320 -21.78 -21.16 -5.05
C GLU A 320 -20.26 -21.14 -5.28
N LYS A 321 -19.71 -20.04 -5.83
CA LYS A 321 -18.26 -19.87 -6.02
C LYS A 321 -17.51 -19.80 -4.69
N LEU A 322 -18.03 -19.09 -3.69
CA LEU A 322 -17.43 -19.00 -2.36
C LEU A 322 -17.49 -20.34 -1.60
N SER A 323 -18.59 -21.08 -1.72
CA SER A 323 -18.70 -22.43 -1.15
C SER A 323 -17.74 -23.42 -1.80
N ALA A 324 -17.49 -23.31 -3.10
CA ALA A 324 -16.49 -24.13 -3.79
C ALA A 324 -15.04 -23.89 -3.29
N LEU A 325 -14.76 -22.71 -2.73
CA LEU A 325 -13.49 -22.38 -2.08
C LEU A 325 -13.37 -22.92 -0.64
N GLY A 326 -14.43 -23.52 -0.12
CA GLY A 326 -14.49 -24.12 1.21
C GLY A 326 -15.00 -23.19 2.30
N LEU A 327 -15.68 -22.09 1.94
CA LEU A 327 -16.40 -21.27 2.90
C LEU A 327 -17.77 -21.91 3.18
N ASP A 328 -18.10 -22.10 4.45
CA ASP A 328 -19.43 -22.51 4.85
C ASP A 328 -20.42 -21.34 4.79
N ASP A 329 -21.71 -21.65 4.92
CA ASP A 329 -22.77 -20.64 4.84
C ASP A 329 -22.60 -19.54 5.91
N GLU A 330 -22.07 -19.89 7.09
CA GLU A 330 -21.83 -18.93 8.18
C GLU A 330 -20.70 -17.94 7.85
N GLY A 331 -19.62 -18.42 7.22
CA GLY A 331 -18.53 -17.57 6.72
C GLY A 331 -18.96 -16.66 5.57
N ILE A 332 -19.86 -17.13 4.70
CA ILE A 332 -20.41 -16.32 3.59
C ILE A 332 -21.35 -15.24 4.13
N ASP A 333 -22.17 -15.55 5.13
CA ASP A 333 -23.07 -14.58 5.77
C ASP A 333 -22.28 -13.46 6.47
N GLN A 334 -21.15 -13.79 7.12
CA GLN A 334 -20.25 -12.80 7.72
C GLN A 334 -19.62 -11.86 6.67
N LEU A 335 -19.24 -12.39 5.51
CA LEU A 335 -18.74 -11.58 4.38
C LEU A 335 -19.82 -10.65 3.84
N GLU A 336 -21.08 -11.10 3.80
CA GLU A 336 -22.22 -10.26 3.39
C GLU A 336 -22.44 -9.09 4.36
N GLU A 337 -22.35 -9.37 5.66
CA GLU A 337 -22.50 -8.36 6.71
C GLU A 337 -21.33 -7.35 6.71
N MET A 338 -20.12 -7.82 6.47
CA MET A 338 -18.95 -6.96 6.27
C MET A 338 -19.09 -6.07 5.03
N SER A 339 -19.54 -6.63 3.89
CA SER A 339 -19.77 -5.86 2.66
C SER A 339 -20.83 -4.76 2.85
N LYS A 340 -21.93 -5.06 3.56
CA LYS A 340 -22.97 -4.08 3.89
C LYS A 340 -22.41 -2.95 4.76
N ASN A 341 -21.62 -3.26 5.78
CA ASN A 341 -20.98 -2.27 6.63
C ASN A 341 -19.93 -1.41 5.87
N PHE A 342 -19.26 -1.98 4.87
CA PHE A 342 -18.33 -1.27 3.98
C PHE A 342 -19.04 -0.30 3.04
N SER A 343 -20.28 -0.62 2.64
CA SER A 343 -21.10 0.26 1.80
C SER A 343 -21.77 1.41 2.57
N GLU A 344 -22.04 1.24 3.87
CA GLU A 344 -22.62 2.29 4.73
C GLU A 344 -21.58 3.26 5.31
N SER A 345 -20.30 2.86 5.39
CA SER A 345 -19.19 3.74 5.77
C SER A 345 -18.62 4.44 4.52
N GLY A 346 -19.42 5.35 3.98
CA GLY A 346 -19.28 5.95 2.65
C GLY A 346 -17.87 6.41 2.22
N PHE A 347 -17.35 5.73 1.20
CA PHE A 347 -16.55 6.35 0.15
C PHE A 347 -17.47 6.60 -1.06
N GLU A 348 -18.18 7.73 -1.03
CA GLU A 348 -18.82 8.24 -2.24
C GLU A 348 -17.76 8.61 -3.28
N ASN A 349 -17.89 8.02 -4.47
CA ASN A 349 -17.23 8.42 -5.71
C ASN A 349 -17.29 9.94 -5.90
N ARG A 350 -16.15 10.62 -5.72
CA ARG A 350 -15.97 12.03 -6.11
C ARG A 350 -15.34 12.12 -7.50
N ASP A 351 -16.14 11.83 -8.52
CA ASP A 351 -15.95 12.41 -9.84
C ASP A 351 -16.71 13.74 -9.92
N ASN A 352 -16.03 14.85 -9.54
CA ASN A 352 -16.28 16.16 -10.14
C ASN A 352 -15.18 17.16 -9.75
N ARG A 353 -14.36 17.53 -10.73
CA ARG A 353 -13.62 18.79 -10.74
C ARG A 353 -14.58 19.88 -11.19
N ASP A 354 -14.78 20.87 -10.33
CA ASP A 354 -14.91 22.31 -10.64
C ASP A 354 -15.64 23.02 -9.51
N ASN A 355 -14.92 23.36 -8.42
CA ASN A 355 -15.15 24.64 -7.74
C ASN A 355 -14.04 24.95 -6.74
N PHE A 356 -13.36 26.08 -6.92
CA PHE A 356 -12.50 26.71 -5.93
C PHE A 356 -13.35 27.79 -5.23
N PRO A 357 -13.48 27.81 -3.89
CA PRO A 357 -13.93 29.01 -3.19
C PRO A 357 -12.88 29.53 -2.21
N GLY A 358 -12.56 30.82 -2.35
CA GLY A 358 -11.93 31.63 -1.32
C GLY A 358 -12.90 31.97 -0.16
N PRO A 359 -12.45 32.75 0.84
CA PRO A 359 -12.73 32.48 2.25
C PRO A 359 -14.03 33.05 2.82
N ASP A 360 -14.54 32.31 3.82
CA ASP A 360 -15.37 32.62 4.98
C ASP A 360 -16.35 33.80 4.99
N VAL A 361 -17.64 33.48 5.16
CA VAL A 361 -18.61 34.26 5.96
C VAL A 361 -19.59 33.29 6.67
N PRO A 362 -19.85 33.41 7.99
CA PRO A 362 -20.60 32.41 8.76
C PRO A 362 -22.11 32.66 8.87
N GLY A 363 -22.86 31.55 8.91
CA GLY A 363 -24.09 31.42 9.68
C GLY A 363 -25.41 31.39 8.89
N ARG A 364 -26.13 30.26 8.94
CA ARG A 364 -27.53 30.23 9.44
C ARG A 364 -28.08 28.80 9.59
N GLN A 365 -28.78 28.64 10.71
CA GLN A 365 -29.53 27.47 11.18
C GLN A 365 -30.79 27.15 10.37
N GLY A 366 -31.23 25.89 10.52
CA GLY A 366 -32.63 25.45 10.49
C GLY A 366 -32.87 24.41 9.39
N GLY A 367 -33.37 23.19 9.64
CA GLY A 367 -34.09 22.64 10.76
C GLY A 367 -35.33 21.88 10.25
N ALA A 368 -35.61 20.73 10.87
CA ALA A 368 -36.87 19.97 10.91
C ALA A 368 -37.17 18.91 9.82
N ASN A 369 -36.92 17.65 10.23
CA ASN A 369 -37.84 16.50 10.31
C ASN A 369 -39.21 16.58 9.61
N THR A 370 -39.59 15.50 8.92
CA THR A 370 -40.72 14.64 9.34
C THR A 370 -40.76 13.29 8.61
N GLN A 371 -41.11 12.26 9.39
CA GLN A 371 -41.32 10.84 9.05
C GLN A 371 -42.56 10.58 8.17
N GLY A 372 -42.59 9.41 7.52
CA GLY A 372 -43.85 8.72 7.23
C GLY A 372 -43.81 7.73 6.07
N ASN A 373 -43.65 6.44 6.39
CA ASN A 373 -43.83 5.28 5.51
C ASN A 373 -45.20 5.25 4.81
N THR A 374 -45.23 4.80 3.56
CA THR A 374 -46.18 3.80 3.05
C THR A 374 -45.64 3.14 1.78
N ALA A 375 -45.60 1.82 1.77
CA ALA A 375 -45.43 0.99 0.60
C ALA A 375 -46.69 1.04 -0.28
N THR A 376 -46.51 1.14 -1.61
CA THR A 376 -47.07 0.23 -2.63
C THR A 376 -46.73 0.73 -4.04
N GLU A 377 -46.32 -0.24 -4.89
CA GLU A 377 -46.52 -0.35 -6.34
C GLU A 377 -46.82 0.92 -7.18
N ASN A 378 -46.00 1.16 -8.21
CA ASN A 378 -46.39 1.09 -9.63
C ASN A 378 -45.50 1.95 -10.55
N ALA A 379 -45.52 1.55 -11.83
CA ALA A 379 -45.47 2.41 -13.01
C ALA A 379 -44.10 2.99 -13.44
N THR A 380 -43.43 2.22 -14.29
CA THR A 380 -42.60 2.75 -15.38
C THR A 380 -43.44 3.67 -16.28
N GLU A 381 -43.17 4.98 -16.29
CA GLU A 381 -43.85 5.96 -17.16
C GLU A 381 -42.99 7.27 -17.29
N PRO A 382 -43.32 8.21 -18.19
CA PRO A 382 -42.65 8.63 -19.44
C PRO A 382 -41.51 9.67 -19.35
N ALA A 383 -40.95 9.93 -18.17
CA ALA A 383 -39.93 10.98 -17.98
C ALA A 383 -38.64 10.74 -18.80
N TYR A 384 -38.21 9.47 -18.91
CA TYR A 384 -37.02 9.08 -19.66
C TYR A 384 -37.17 9.28 -21.17
N MET A 385 -38.38 9.14 -21.73
CA MET A 385 -38.62 9.37 -23.15
C MET A 385 -38.60 10.86 -23.49
N ILE A 386 -39.06 11.72 -22.58
CA ILE A 386 -39.02 13.17 -22.75
C ILE A 386 -37.57 13.67 -22.67
N LEU A 387 -36.80 13.16 -21.69
CA LEU A 387 -35.38 13.53 -21.51
C LEU A 387 -34.51 13.10 -22.69
N THR A 388 -34.70 11.88 -23.20
CA THR A 388 -33.99 11.40 -24.40
C THR A 388 -34.37 12.18 -25.66
N GLY A 389 -35.64 12.56 -25.80
CA GLY A 389 -36.09 13.44 -26.89
C GLY A 389 -35.46 14.84 -26.86
N ILE A 390 -35.34 15.45 -25.66
CA ILE A 390 -34.72 16.77 -25.49
C ILE A 390 -33.22 16.70 -25.81
N LEU A 391 -32.52 15.66 -25.37
CA LEU A 391 -31.10 15.46 -25.65
C LEU A 391 -30.82 15.32 -27.15
N LEU A 392 -31.63 14.55 -27.87
CA LEU A 392 -31.50 14.42 -29.32
C LEU A 392 -31.73 15.75 -30.05
N LEU A 393 -32.68 16.56 -29.58
CA LEU A 393 -32.93 17.89 -30.15
C LEU A 393 -31.73 18.83 -29.96
N ILE A 394 -31.08 18.78 -28.79
CA ILE A 394 -29.89 19.59 -28.49
C ILE A 394 -28.74 19.21 -29.43
N VAL A 395 -28.53 17.91 -29.68
CA VAL A 395 -27.47 17.43 -30.60
C VAL A 395 -27.73 17.87 -32.05
N VAL A 396 -28.99 17.84 -32.51
CA VAL A 396 -29.36 18.32 -33.85
C VAL A 396 -29.15 19.83 -33.99
N ILE A 397 -29.46 20.62 -32.95
CA ILE A 397 -29.24 22.07 -32.94
C ILE A 397 -27.73 22.38 -32.92
N ALA A 398 -26.95 21.68 -32.10
CA ALA A 398 -25.50 21.87 -32.01
C ALA A 398 -24.79 21.55 -33.33
N THR A 399 -25.15 20.43 -33.98
CA THR A 399 -24.61 20.06 -35.29
C THR A 399 -25.00 21.04 -36.40
N TYR A 400 -26.24 21.55 -36.38
CA TYR A 400 -26.68 22.60 -37.30
C TYR A 400 -25.88 23.90 -37.11
N LEU A 401 -25.65 24.34 -35.87
CA LEU A 401 -24.88 25.55 -35.57
C LEU A 401 -23.41 25.40 -35.96
N LEU A 402 -22.81 24.24 -35.72
CA LEU A 402 -21.44 23.93 -36.16
C LEU A 402 -21.32 23.91 -37.69
N SER A 403 -22.34 23.45 -38.41
CA SER A 403 -22.35 23.46 -39.88
C SER A 403 -22.35 24.88 -40.48
N LYS A 404 -22.85 25.89 -39.74
CA LYS A 404 -22.81 27.30 -40.16
C LYS A 404 -21.49 28.00 -39.89
N PHE A 405 -20.64 27.46 -39.01
CA PHE A 405 -19.30 27.97 -38.74
C PHE A 405 -18.25 27.32 -39.68
N LYS A 406 -18.43 27.49 -41.00
CA LYS A 406 -17.32 27.27 -41.95
C LYS A 406 -16.32 28.43 -41.85
N ARG A 407 -15.19 28.21 -41.17
CA ARG A 407 -14.02 29.10 -41.30
C ARG A 407 -13.49 28.99 -42.72
N ARG A 408 -13.46 30.12 -43.42
CA ARG A 408 -12.67 30.32 -44.65
C ARG A 408 -11.20 30.20 -44.24
N TYR A 409 -10.51 29.22 -44.80
CA TYR A 409 -9.06 29.23 -44.94
C TYR A 409 -8.70 29.83 -46.29
#